data_AF-A0A1H7LQY0-F1
#
_entry.id   AF-A0A1H7LQY0-F1
#
_cell.length_a   1.000
_cell.length_b   1.000
_cell.length_c   1.000
_cell.angle_alpha   90.00
_cell.angle_beta   90.00
_cell.angle_gamma   90.00
#
_symmetry.space_group_name_H-M   'P 1'
#
loop_
_entity.id
_entity.type
_entity.pdbx_description
1 polymer ?
#
loop_
_entity_poly.entity_id
_entity_poly.type
_entity_poly.pdbx_seq_one_letter_code
_entity_poly.pdbx_strand_id
1 'polypeptide(L)'
;MKINCKFKVLAVTAVMAASAPALAAIEGGPTGNGELLLNVRYYGGDSATSGGDDISGLFDLGFKMNDMIALNGQTGVSKSWDMTSGAYGASWNQLMSFVTSHGGDVSKIGFNVIALDSSSPNTTGGVHYLTTANVDSYPLIGNANVKAMSGMQQYVDANNSRGTHATDANGASTATPTDAPNSFFGAINGFGQGDTWITKAGVDTTQPLNTDQNFWLLTTSSTSSLAKGITTPFGVDLDQDGKITGNEFSKFNMNANGTLSFTSPVSAIPEADTWAMLLAGLGMLGAMVRRRTSI
;
A
#
# COMPACT_ATOMS: atom_id res chain seq x y z
N MET A 1 -42.34 -22.00 32.01
CA MET A 1 -41.19 -22.69 31.37
C MET A 1 -40.12 -21.65 31.11
N LYS A 2 -38.92 -21.86 31.64
CA LYS A 2 -37.82 -20.89 31.70
C LYS A 2 -36.81 -21.23 30.58
N ILE A 3 -36.13 -20.18 30.08
CA ILE A 3 -34.90 -20.16 29.26
C ILE A 3 -35.05 -20.68 27.80
N ASN A 4 -34.45 -20.12 26.75
CA ASN A 4 -33.13 -19.49 26.61
C ASN A 4 -33.05 -18.53 25.41
N CYS A 5 -32.51 -17.32 25.64
CA CYS A 5 -32.01 -16.42 24.61
C CYS A 5 -30.83 -17.09 23.88
N LYS A 6 -30.86 -17.15 22.55
CA LYS A 6 -29.66 -17.42 21.74
C LYS A 6 -29.25 -16.13 21.06
N PHE A 7 -28.34 -15.40 21.71
CA PHE A 7 -27.53 -14.37 21.07
C PHE A 7 -26.75 -15.02 19.93
N LYS A 8 -26.99 -14.59 18.69
CA LYS A 8 -26.08 -14.85 17.57
C LYS A 8 -24.92 -13.87 17.72
N VAL A 9 -23.78 -14.38 18.17
CA VAL A 9 -22.52 -13.66 18.29
C VAL A 9 -22.10 -13.21 16.89
N LEU A 10 -22.01 -11.89 16.67
CA LEU A 10 -21.26 -11.32 15.54
C LEU A 10 -19.79 -11.63 15.81
N ALA A 11 -19.19 -12.50 15.00
CA ALA A 11 -17.77 -12.82 15.10
C ALA A 11 -16.96 -11.60 14.64
N VAL A 12 -16.41 -10.84 15.59
CA VAL A 12 -15.28 -9.95 15.32
C VAL A 12 -14.08 -10.85 15.12
N THR A 13 -13.72 -11.11 13.86
CA THR A 13 -12.49 -11.81 13.51
C THR A 13 -11.32 -10.86 13.79
N ALA A 14 -10.80 -10.90 15.01
CA ALA A 14 -9.48 -10.36 15.30
C ALA A 14 -8.46 -11.20 14.51
N VAL A 15 -8.05 -10.70 13.35
CA VAL A 15 -6.92 -11.27 12.61
C VAL A 15 -5.69 -11.04 13.48
N MET A 16 -5.27 -12.07 14.21
CA MET A 16 -3.94 -12.09 14.81
C MET A 16 -2.95 -11.93 13.68
N ALA A 17 -2.31 -10.77 13.61
CA ALA A 17 -1.19 -10.54 12.72
C ALA A 17 -0.15 -11.61 13.02
N ALA A 18 0.10 -12.50 12.05
CA ALA A 18 1.28 -13.33 12.10
C ALA A 18 2.47 -12.36 12.18
N SER A 19 3.20 -12.38 13.30
CA SER A 19 4.47 -11.68 13.40
C SER A 19 5.44 -12.46 12.52
N ALA A 20 5.62 -12.01 11.28
CA ALA A 20 6.67 -12.53 10.41
C ALA A 20 8.02 -12.36 11.14
N PRO A 21 8.94 -13.35 11.05
CA PRO A 21 10.25 -13.21 11.66
C PRO A 21 10.95 -11.99 11.07
N ALA A 22 11.43 -11.17 11.99
CA ALA A 22 12.06 -9.91 11.73
C ALA A 22 13.45 -10.18 11.11
N LEU A 23 13.68 -9.82 9.84
CA LEU A 23 14.93 -10.10 9.11
C LEU A 23 15.82 -8.86 9.08
N ALA A 24 17.11 -9.05 9.34
CA ALA A 24 18.13 -7.99 9.35
C ALA A 24 18.62 -7.63 7.93
N ALA A 25 17.79 -7.84 6.91
CA ALA A 25 18.01 -7.46 5.52
C ALA A 25 16.67 -7.51 4.77
N ILE A 26 16.44 -6.53 3.90
CA ILE A 26 15.29 -6.49 3.02
C ILE A 26 15.30 -7.72 2.10
N GLU A 27 14.18 -8.44 2.08
CA GLU A 27 13.90 -9.45 1.06
C GLU A 27 13.22 -8.82 -0.15
N GLY A 28 13.92 -8.79 -1.29
CA GLY A 28 13.40 -8.24 -2.54
C GLY A 28 12.68 -9.25 -3.45
N GLY A 29 12.55 -8.87 -4.73
CA GLY A 29 11.86 -9.65 -5.77
C GLY A 29 12.33 -11.09 -5.99
N PRO A 30 13.63 -11.42 -5.94
CA PRO A 30 14.11 -12.77 -6.22
C PRO A 30 13.58 -13.85 -5.28
N THR A 31 13.07 -13.48 -4.09
CA THR A 31 12.52 -14.46 -3.12
C THR A 31 11.13 -14.97 -3.51
N GLY A 32 10.43 -14.26 -4.40
CA GLY A 32 9.05 -14.57 -4.77
C GLY A 32 8.00 -14.04 -3.79
N ASN A 33 8.44 -13.39 -2.70
CA ASN A 33 7.57 -12.87 -1.66
C ASN A 33 8.27 -11.70 -0.95
N GLY A 34 8.64 -10.68 -1.72
CA GLY A 34 9.39 -9.55 -1.19
C GLY A 34 8.63 -8.79 -0.10
N GLU A 35 9.37 -7.99 0.65
CA GLU A 35 8.82 -7.14 1.70
C GLU A 35 8.06 -5.94 1.14
N LEU A 36 7.14 -5.45 1.96
CA LEU A 36 6.40 -4.23 1.73
C LEU A 36 7.28 -3.05 2.16
N LEU A 37 7.56 -2.17 1.22
CA LEU A 37 8.51 -1.08 1.35
C LEU A 37 7.78 0.25 1.18
N LEU A 38 7.98 1.17 2.12
CA LEU A 38 7.63 2.58 1.96
C LEU A 38 8.83 3.32 1.36
N ASN A 39 8.62 3.98 0.23
CA ASN A 39 9.54 4.99 -0.26
C ASN A 39 9.00 6.36 0.08
N VAL A 40 9.89 7.23 0.54
CA VAL A 40 9.64 8.65 0.72
C VAL A 40 10.69 9.38 -0.08
N ARG A 41 10.32 10.42 -0.81
CA ARG A 41 11.26 11.27 -1.53
C ARG A 41 10.94 12.73 -1.31
N TYR A 42 11.96 13.56 -1.40
CA TYR A 42 11.84 15.01 -1.44
C TYR A 42 12.71 15.49 -2.60
N TYR A 43 12.11 16.31 -3.47
CA TYR A 43 12.85 17.03 -4.51
C TYR A 43 12.84 18.51 -4.18
N GLY A 44 14.00 19.08 -3.84
CA GLY A 44 14.11 20.49 -3.43
C GLY A 44 14.03 21.44 -4.62
N GLY A 45 14.58 21.01 -5.76
CA GLY A 45 14.73 21.78 -6.98
C GLY A 45 14.12 21.10 -8.21
N ASP A 46 14.45 21.64 -9.38
CA ASP A 46 13.88 21.19 -10.66
C ASP A 46 14.54 19.92 -11.22
N SER A 47 15.64 19.46 -10.64
CA SER A 47 16.38 18.28 -11.10
C SER A 47 16.58 17.29 -9.97
N ALA A 48 16.05 16.08 -10.15
CA ALA A 48 16.19 14.98 -9.20
C ALA A 48 17.63 14.44 -9.05
N THR A 49 18.61 14.98 -9.77
CA THR A 49 19.99 14.44 -9.79
C THR A 49 21.07 15.50 -9.68
N SER A 50 20.70 16.78 -9.57
CA SER A 50 21.65 17.89 -9.53
C SER A 50 21.11 19.02 -8.68
N GLY A 51 21.95 19.58 -7.80
CA GLY A 51 21.54 20.65 -6.88
C GLY A 51 21.86 20.32 -5.44
N GLY A 52 21.95 19.03 -5.10
CA GLY A 52 22.26 18.57 -3.75
C GLY A 52 21.12 18.78 -2.76
N ASP A 53 19.91 18.96 -3.28
CA ASP A 53 18.69 19.36 -2.59
C ASP A 53 17.61 18.27 -2.61
N ASP A 54 17.99 17.04 -2.95
CA ASP A 54 17.10 15.89 -2.98
C ASP A 54 17.52 14.80 -1.99
N ILE A 55 16.53 14.12 -1.41
CA ILE A 55 16.74 12.98 -0.52
C ILE A 55 15.60 11.97 -0.69
N SER A 56 15.91 10.69 -0.54
CA SER A 56 14.92 9.63 -0.42
C SER A 56 15.14 8.81 0.85
N GLY A 57 14.07 8.27 1.40
CA GLY A 57 14.07 7.28 2.47
C GLY A 57 13.41 5.98 2.01
N LEU A 58 13.99 4.85 2.41
CA LEU A 58 13.44 3.51 2.23
C LEU A 58 13.19 2.90 3.59
N PHE A 59 11.95 2.47 3.85
CA PHE A 59 11.53 1.87 5.11
C PHE A 59 10.91 0.51 4.82
N ASP A 60 11.45 -0.55 5.41
CA ASP A 60 10.82 -1.87 5.38
C ASP A 60 9.69 -1.91 6.40
N LEU A 61 8.47 -2.20 5.97
CA LEU A 61 7.28 -2.17 6.83
C LEU A 61 7.06 -3.47 7.61
N GLY A 62 7.93 -4.47 7.43
CA GLY A 62 7.88 -5.75 8.14
C GLY A 62 6.69 -6.63 7.74
N PHE A 63 6.14 -6.41 6.54
CA PHE A 63 5.07 -7.21 5.95
C PHE A 63 5.57 -7.88 4.68
N LYS A 64 5.26 -9.16 4.47
CA LYS A 64 5.53 -9.80 3.19
C LYS A 64 4.42 -9.50 2.18
N MET A 65 4.76 -9.53 0.90
CA MET A 65 3.82 -9.34 -0.20
C MET A 65 2.59 -10.26 -0.10
N ASN A 66 2.79 -11.55 0.15
CA ASN A 66 1.71 -12.52 0.26
C ASN A 66 0.77 -12.23 1.43
N ASP A 67 1.31 -11.73 2.54
CA ASP A 67 0.49 -11.31 3.69
C ASP A 67 -0.40 -10.13 3.30
N MET A 68 0.14 -9.18 2.54
CA MET A 68 -0.66 -8.07 2.00
C MET A 68 -1.70 -8.55 0.99
N ILE A 69 -1.34 -9.39 0.02
CA ILE A 69 -2.27 -9.96 -0.96
C ILE A 69 -3.44 -10.67 -0.26
N ALA A 70 -3.18 -11.37 0.84
CA ALA A 70 -4.21 -12.05 1.63
C ALA A 70 -5.21 -11.08 2.31
N LEU A 71 -4.87 -9.80 2.46
CA LEU A 71 -5.77 -8.75 2.96
C LEU A 71 -6.69 -8.20 1.87
N ASN A 72 -6.44 -8.46 0.58
CA ASN A 72 -7.31 -7.98 -0.47
C ASN A 72 -8.71 -8.61 -0.36
N GLY A 73 -9.78 -7.82 -0.50
CA GLY A 73 -11.16 -8.26 -0.29
C GLY A 73 -11.60 -8.32 1.17
N GLN A 74 -10.72 -8.08 2.14
CA GLN A 74 -11.08 -8.10 3.56
C GLN A 74 -11.55 -6.72 4.03
N THR A 75 -12.73 -6.64 4.64
CA THR A 75 -13.30 -5.37 5.15
C THR A 75 -12.72 -4.96 6.50
N GLY A 76 -12.59 -3.65 6.73
CA GLY A 76 -12.23 -3.06 8.03
C GLY A 76 -10.82 -3.36 8.53
N VAL A 77 -9.94 -3.86 7.65
CA VAL A 77 -8.52 -4.02 7.97
C VAL A 77 -7.87 -2.65 8.13
N SER A 78 -7.13 -2.46 9.22
CA SER A 78 -6.31 -1.27 9.44
C SER A 78 -4.91 -1.67 9.92
N LYS A 79 -3.89 -1.03 9.35
CA LYS A 79 -2.48 -1.11 9.78
C LYS A 79 -1.90 0.29 9.89
N SER A 80 -0.93 0.44 10.78
CA SER A 80 -0.26 1.73 11.01
C SER A 80 1.21 1.49 11.33
N TRP A 81 2.06 2.36 10.81
CA TRP A 81 3.50 2.37 11.06
C TRP A 81 3.92 3.79 11.45
N ASP A 82 4.69 3.88 12.53
CA ASP A 82 5.25 5.15 13.01
C ASP A 82 6.70 5.26 12.58
N MET A 83 6.98 6.13 11.62
CA MET A 83 8.33 6.36 11.08
C MET A 83 9.23 7.10 12.07
N THR A 84 8.67 7.71 13.12
CA THR A 84 9.42 8.59 14.04
C THR A 84 10.17 7.85 15.14
N SER A 85 9.94 6.54 15.28
CA SER A 85 10.45 5.73 16.39
C SER A 85 11.07 4.42 15.92
N GLY A 86 11.63 3.65 16.87
CA GLY A 86 12.22 2.34 16.60
C GLY A 86 13.35 2.37 15.56
N ALA A 87 13.37 1.35 14.69
CA ALA A 87 14.35 1.18 13.61
C ALA A 87 14.24 2.25 12.50
N TYR A 88 13.11 2.96 12.42
CA TYR A 88 12.85 3.99 11.41
C TYR A 88 13.31 5.39 11.85
N GLY A 89 13.25 5.69 13.16
CA GLY A 89 13.32 7.05 13.69
C GLY A 89 14.56 7.83 13.27
N ALA A 90 15.73 7.18 13.22
CA ALA A 90 16.96 7.85 12.78
C ALA A 90 16.88 8.32 11.31
N SER A 91 16.42 7.43 10.42
CA SER A 91 16.27 7.71 8.99
C SER A 91 15.18 8.75 8.73
N TRP A 92 14.05 8.69 9.45
CA TRP A 92 13.00 9.70 9.36
C TRP A 92 13.48 11.08 9.82
N ASN A 93 14.18 11.15 10.95
CA ASN A 93 14.73 12.41 11.47
C ASN A 93 15.77 12.99 10.51
N GLN A 94 16.60 12.16 9.89
CA GLN A 94 17.55 12.60 8.87
C GLN A 94 16.82 13.19 7.65
N LEU A 95 15.78 12.52 7.16
CA LEU A 95 14.96 12.99 6.04
C LEU A 95 14.34 14.36 6.36
N MET A 96 13.67 14.49 7.51
CA MET A 96 12.99 15.73 7.88
C MET A 96 13.97 16.87 8.17
N SER A 97 15.13 16.57 8.74
CA SER A 97 16.21 17.57 8.93
C SER A 97 16.73 18.09 7.60
N PHE A 98 16.91 17.20 6.62
CA PHE A 98 17.31 17.57 5.26
C PHE A 98 16.26 18.46 4.58
N VAL A 99 14.97 18.09 4.67
CA VAL A 99 13.87 18.92 4.13
C VAL A 99 13.90 20.31 4.76
N THR A 100 14.08 20.39 6.08
CA THR A 100 14.14 21.65 6.81
C THR A 100 15.30 22.52 6.38
N SER A 101 16.49 21.93 6.14
CA SER A 101 17.66 22.69 5.67
C SER A 101 17.55 23.18 4.22
N HIS A 102 16.60 22.66 3.44
CA HIS A 102 16.38 23.00 2.03
C HIS A 102 15.04 23.72 1.80
N GLY A 103 14.55 24.48 2.79
CA GLY A 103 13.39 25.36 2.67
C GLY A 103 12.12 24.85 3.35
N GLY A 104 12.13 23.63 3.89
CA GLY A 104 11.08 23.13 4.78
C GLY A 104 9.73 22.86 4.11
N ASP A 105 9.68 22.82 2.78
CA ASP A 105 8.42 22.63 2.04
C ASP A 105 8.01 21.14 2.02
N VAL A 106 7.27 20.75 3.05
CA VAL A 106 6.77 19.37 3.20
C VAL A 106 5.80 18.95 2.09
N SER A 107 5.25 19.89 1.30
CA SER A 107 4.37 19.56 0.17
C SER A 107 5.12 18.89 -0.98
N LYS A 108 6.45 19.06 -1.03
CA LYS A 108 7.34 18.39 -2.00
C LYS A 108 7.74 16.98 -1.59
N ILE A 109 7.35 16.54 -0.38
CA ILE A 109 7.58 15.16 0.05
C ILE A 109 6.55 14.27 -0.64
N GLY A 110 7.01 13.39 -1.51
CA GLY A 110 6.22 12.33 -2.14
C GLY A 110 6.45 10.99 -1.45
N PHE A 111 5.45 10.13 -1.42
CA PHE A 111 5.59 8.76 -0.92
C PHE A 111 4.92 7.75 -1.86
N ASN A 112 5.40 6.51 -1.86
CA ASN A 112 4.67 5.35 -2.38
C ASN A 112 4.95 4.11 -1.53
N VAL A 113 4.09 3.10 -1.67
CA VAL A 113 4.32 1.79 -1.04
C VAL A 113 4.44 0.74 -2.13
N ILE A 114 5.49 -0.07 -2.08
CA ILE A 114 5.80 -1.08 -3.09
C ILE A 114 6.13 -2.44 -2.48
N ALA A 115 6.01 -3.51 -3.27
CA ALA A 115 6.64 -4.79 -2.98
C ALA A 115 7.00 -5.49 -4.29
N LEU A 116 8.03 -6.34 -4.28
CA LEU A 116 8.57 -6.99 -5.48
C LEU A 116 8.48 -8.51 -5.40
N ASP A 117 8.11 -9.15 -6.51
CA ASP A 117 8.30 -10.56 -6.83
C ASP A 117 8.71 -10.65 -8.30
N SER A 118 9.94 -11.07 -8.51
CA SER A 118 10.55 -11.29 -9.82
C SER A 118 10.99 -12.74 -10.03
N SER A 119 10.48 -13.67 -9.23
CA SER A 119 10.98 -15.04 -9.13
C SER A 119 10.72 -15.88 -10.38
N SER A 120 9.59 -15.66 -11.07
CA SER A 120 9.15 -16.51 -12.20
C SER A 120 8.67 -15.69 -13.41
N PRO A 121 9.50 -14.83 -14.04
CA PRO A 121 9.08 -13.91 -15.11
C PRO A 121 8.62 -14.58 -16.41
N ASN A 122 8.83 -15.89 -16.55
CA ASN A 122 8.43 -16.68 -17.72
C ASN A 122 7.22 -17.57 -17.46
N THR A 123 6.54 -17.37 -16.33
CA THR A 123 5.31 -18.08 -15.95
C THR A 123 4.15 -17.09 -15.95
N THR A 124 2.97 -17.53 -16.41
CA THR A 124 1.73 -16.76 -16.25
C THR A 124 1.47 -16.51 -14.77
N GLY A 125 1.25 -15.26 -14.37
CA GLY A 125 1.14 -14.90 -12.96
C GLY A 125 2.40 -15.18 -12.13
N GLY A 126 3.58 -15.30 -12.75
CA GLY A 126 4.82 -15.67 -12.06
C GLY A 126 5.63 -14.50 -11.49
N VAL A 127 5.15 -13.27 -11.68
CA VAL A 127 5.70 -12.06 -11.05
C VAL A 127 4.56 -11.26 -10.49
N HIS A 128 4.79 -10.64 -9.35
CA HIS A 128 3.82 -9.80 -8.67
C HIS A 128 4.53 -8.53 -8.23
N TYR A 129 3.87 -7.39 -8.43
CA TYR A 129 4.34 -6.12 -7.89
C TYR A 129 3.17 -5.46 -7.20
N LEU A 130 3.39 -5.07 -5.95
CA LEU A 130 2.45 -4.22 -5.25
C LEU A 130 2.90 -2.77 -5.43
N THR A 131 1.97 -1.86 -5.67
CA THR A 131 2.27 -0.44 -5.75
C THR A 131 1.07 0.41 -5.34
N THR A 132 1.32 1.57 -4.76
CA THR A 132 0.32 2.64 -4.71
C THR A 132 0.20 3.34 -6.05
N ALA A 133 -0.97 3.89 -6.35
CA ALA A 133 -1.20 4.88 -7.40
C ALA A 133 -2.53 5.61 -7.13
N ASN A 134 -2.55 6.94 -7.27
CA ASN A 134 -3.75 7.76 -7.07
C ASN A 134 -4.58 7.85 -8.35
N VAL A 135 -5.12 6.71 -8.76
CA VAL A 135 -5.98 6.55 -9.94
C VAL A 135 -7.12 5.61 -9.61
N ASP A 136 -8.31 5.85 -10.17
CA ASP A 136 -9.45 4.93 -10.06
C ASP A 136 -9.32 3.72 -11.00
N SER A 137 -8.48 3.83 -12.03
CA SER A 137 -8.18 2.75 -12.96
C SER A 137 -6.69 2.79 -13.31
N TYR A 138 -5.99 1.71 -13.01
CA TYR A 138 -4.56 1.62 -13.31
C TYR A 138 -4.35 1.57 -14.84
N PRO A 139 -3.42 2.37 -15.40
CA PRO A 139 -3.18 2.35 -16.84
C PRO A 139 -2.78 0.97 -17.35
N LEU A 140 -3.18 0.66 -18.60
CA LEU A 140 -2.83 -0.60 -19.23
C LEU A 140 -1.31 -0.73 -19.38
N ILE A 141 -0.73 -1.66 -18.63
CA ILE A 141 0.68 -2.04 -18.72
C ILE A 141 0.86 -3.30 -19.56
N GLY A 142 1.95 -3.42 -20.31
CA GLY A 142 2.30 -4.65 -21.05
C GLY A 142 3.06 -5.64 -20.17
N ASN A 143 2.95 -6.95 -20.46
CA ASN A 143 3.72 -7.98 -19.75
C ASN A 143 5.23 -7.71 -19.80
N ALA A 144 5.74 -7.16 -20.91
CA ALA A 144 7.14 -6.74 -21.01
C ALA A 144 7.54 -5.72 -19.93
N ASN A 145 6.68 -4.73 -19.68
CA ASN A 145 6.93 -3.70 -18.65
C ASN A 145 6.79 -4.28 -17.25
N VAL A 146 5.76 -5.09 -16.98
CA VAL A 146 5.60 -5.77 -15.68
C VAL A 146 6.84 -6.61 -15.36
N LYS A 147 7.35 -7.42 -16.30
CA LYS A 147 8.59 -8.19 -16.08
C LYS A 147 9.81 -7.29 -15.83
N ALA A 148 9.90 -6.17 -16.52
CA ALA A 148 11.01 -5.22 -16.39
C ALA A 148 10.98 -4.38 -15.10
N MET A 149 9.88 -4.38 -14.34
CA MET A 149 9.82 -3.78 -12.99
C MET A 149 10.79 -4.43 -12.02
N SER A 150 11.25 -5.66 -12.31
CA SER A 150 12.35 -6.33 -11.59
C SER A 150 13.64 -5.51 -11.54
N GLY A 151 13.81 -4.52 -12.43
CA GLY A 151 14.89 -3.55 -12.36
C GLY A 151 14.93 -2.76 -11.05
N MET A 152 13.82 -2.64 -10.32
CA MET A 152 13.79 -2.04 -8.98
C MET A 152 14.56 -2.85 -7.94
N GLN A 153 14.92 -4.12 -8.22
CA GLN A 153 15.69 -4.94 -7.29
C GLN A 153 17.03 -4.31 -6.94
N GLN A 154 17.69 -3.65 -7.88
CA GLN A 154 18.98 -3.00 -7.61
C GLN A 154 18.88 -1.84 -6.60
N TYR A 155 17.70 -1.22 -6.47
CA TYR A 155 17.44 -0.19 -5.47
C TYR A 155 17.26 -0.81 -4.08
N VAL A 156 16.59 -1.97 -4.01
CA VAL A 156 16.52 -2.78 -2.78
C VAL A 156 17.92 -3.23 -2.37
N ASP A 157 18.69 -3.82 -3.27
CA ASP A 157 20.04 -4.32 -3.00
C ASP A 157 20.97 -3.20 -2.52
N ALA A 158 20.94 -2.02 -3.16
CA ALA A 158 21.78 -0.89 -2.81
C ALA A 158 21.44 -0.29 -1.43
N ASN A 159 20.21 -0.43 -0.96
CA ASN A 159 19.79 0.03 0.36
C ASN A 159 19.92 -1.02 1.45
N ASN A 160 20.02 -2.30 1.09
CA ASN A 160 20.01 -3.40 2.05
C ASN A 160 21.18 -3.35 3.06
N SER A 161 22.30 -2.73 2.67
CA SER A 161 23.46 -2.51 3.54
C SER A 161 23.53 -1.10 4.14
N ARG A 162 22.48 -0.27 4.01
CA ARG A 162 22.46 1.14 4.42
C ARG A 162 21.55 1.34 5.63
N GLY A 163 21.87 2.38 6.42
CA GLY A 163 21.08 2.74 7.59
C GLY A 163 20.97 1.57 8.57
N THR A 164 19.75 1.28 9.00
CA THR A 164 19.46 0.18 9.93
C THR A 164 19.08 -1.12 9.24
N HIS A 165 19.00 -1.17 7.89
CA HIS A 165 18.59 -2.37 7.15
C HIS A 165 19.45 -3.59 7.42
N ALA A 166 20.76 -3.42 7.69
CA ALA A 166 21.68 -4.52 7.93
C ALA A 166 21.71 -5.04 9.39
N THR A 167 21.12 -4.31 10.34
CA THR A 167 21.29 -4.56 11.77
C THR A 167 19.99 -4.73 12.51
N ASP A 168 18.96 -4.00 12.09
CA ASP A 168 17.66 -4.01 12.72
C ASP A 168 16.69 -4.74 11.81
N ALA A 169 15.73 -5.41 12.42
CA ALA A 169 14.64 -5.96 11.64
C ALA A 169 13.67 -4.86 11.24
N ASN A 170 13.25 -4.89 9.97
CA ASN A 170 12.45 -3.84 9.36
C ASN A 170 13.19 -2.51 9.44
N GLY A 171 14.36 -2.46 8.79
CA GLY A 171 15.23 -1.30 8.84
C GLY A 171 14.72 -0.13 8.02
N ALA A 172 15.49 0.95 8.08
CA ALA A 172 15.33 2.09 7.21
C ALA A 172 16.67 2.71 6.83
N SER A 173 16.70 3.34 5.67
CA SER A 173 17.84 4.11 5.19
C SER A 173 17.38 5.40 4.54
N THR A 174 18.32 6.33 4.40
CA THR A 174 18.17 7.46 3.49
C THR A 174 19.32 7.50 2.50
N ALA A 175 19.09 8.16 1.36
CA ALA A 175 20.09 8.39 0.34
C ALA A 175 19.84 9.71 -0.38
N THR A 176 20.91 10.35 -0.84
CA THR A 176 20.88 11.51 -1.74
C THR A 176 21.42 11.13 -3.12
N PRO A 177 21.26 11.96 -4.16
CA PRO A 177 21.80 11.68 -5.50
C PRO A 177 23.34 11.46 -5.55
N THR A 178 24.07 11.92 -4.53
CA THR A 178 25.54 11.76 -4.45
C THR A 178 25.99 10.49 -3.73
N ASP A 179 25.05 9.74 -3.14
CA ASP A 179 25.35 8.45 -2.54
C ASP A 179 25.70 7.38 -3.59
N ALA A 180 25.98 6.16 -3.13
CA ALA A 180 26.26 5.03 -4.00
C ALA A 180 25.17 4.84 -5.08
N PRO A 181 25.53 4.36 -6.30
CA PRO A 181 24.56 4.14 -7.36
C PRO A 181 23.36 3.31 -6.91
N ASN A 182 22.18 3.66 -7.42
CA ASN A 182 20.91 2.99 -7.13
C ASN A 182 20.39 3.11 -5.69
N SER A 183 21.05 3.77 -4.74
CA SER A 183 20.48 3.93 -3.39
C SER A 183 19.40 5.01 -3.32
N PHE A 184 19.44 5.98 -4.23
CA PHE A 184 18.49 7.10 -4.26
C PHE A 184 17.30 6.79 -5.18
N PHE A 185 16.09 6.97 -4.65
CA PHE A 185 14.83 6.59 -5.32
C PHE A 185 14.59 7.34 -6.63
N GLY A 186 15.05 8.59 -6.74
CA GLY A 186 14.94 9.39 -7.96
C GLY A 186 15.97 9.05 -9.05
N ALA A 187 16.97 8.20 -8.77
CA ALA A 187 18.05 7.87 -9.70
C ALA A 187 18.48 6.40 -9.61
N ILE A 188 17.63 5.53 -10.13
CA ILE A 188 17.81 4.09 -10.21
C ILE A 188 18.24 3.73 -11.65
N ASN A 189 19.33 2.99 -11.82
CA ASN A 189 19.99 2.72 -13.10
C ASN A 189 20.51 3.99 -13.81
N GLY A 190 21.06 4.94 -13.05
CA GLY A 190 21.60 6.20 -13.58
C GLY A 190 20.56 7.32 -13.74
N PHE A 191 19.43 7.07 -14.41
CA PHE A 191 18.39 8.09 -14.64
C PHE A 191 16.94 7.59 -14.53
N GLY A 192 16.72 6.32 -14.19
CA GLY A 192 15.37 5.79 -13.99
C GLY A 192 14.79 6.26 -12.66
N GLN A 193 13.60 6.85 -12.68
CA GLN A 193 12.93 7.28 -11.45
C GLN A 193 12.09 6.14 -10.87
N GLY A 194 12.21 5.93 -9.55
CA GLY A 194 11.37 4.99 -8.81
C GLY A 194 9.89 5.36 -8.86
N ASP A 195 9.58 6.65 -8.99
CA ASP A 195 8.22 7.21 -9.13
C ASP A 195 7.40 6.50 -10.21
N THR A 196 8.04 6.10 -11.31
CA THR A 196 7.40 5.42 -12.45
C THR A 196 7.87 3.98 -12.63
N TRP A 197 8.44 3.37 -11.58
CA TRP A 197 9.07 2.05 -11.64
C TRP A 197 10.11 1.96 -12.77
N ILE A 198 11.02 2.93 -12.85
CA ILE A 198 12.03 3.00 -13.94
C ILE A 198 11.32 3.03 -15.31
N THR A 199 10.31 3.91 -15.46
CA THR A 199 9.50 4.12 -16.68
C THR A 199 8.61 2.93 -17.08
N LYS A 200 8.28 2.01 -16.16
CA LYS A 200 7.46 0.81 -16.45
C LYS A 200 6.00 0.94 -16.07
N ALA A 201 5.66 1.71 -15.02
CA ALA A 201 4.31 1.80 -14.45
C ALA A 201 3.29 2.58 -15.32
N GLY A 202 3.74 3.41 -16.27
CA GLY A 202 2.86 4.24 -17.09
C GLY A 202 2.15 5.38 -16.33
N VAL A 203 2.31 5.46 -15.01
CA VAL A 203 1.83 6.52 -14.11
C VAL A 203 2.88 6.79 -13.03
N ASP A 204 2.84 7.99 -12.46
CA ASP A 204 3.54 8.28 -11.21
C ASP A 204 2.82 7.56 -10.05
N THR A 205 3.59 6.77 -9.32
CA THR A 205 3.11 5.96 -8.18
C THR A 205 3.30 6.66 -6.84
N THR A 206 3.92 7.85 -6.85
CA THR A 206 4.07 8.72 -5.68
C THR A 206 2.98 9.76 -5.58
N GLN A 207 2.68 10.19 -4.37
CA GLN A 207 1.83 11.36 -4.10
C GLN A 207 2.36 12.17 -2.92
N PRO A 208 2.00 13.47 -2.84
CA PRO A 208 2.29 14.28 -1.67
C PRO A 208 1.72 13.68 -0.38
N LEU A 209 2.35 14.00 0.75
CA LEU A 209 1.83 13.64 2.08
C LEU A 209 0.36 14.09 2.26
N ASN A 210 -0.35 13.35 3.11
CA ASN A 210 -1.79 13.48 3.39
C ASN A 210 -2.70 13.22 2.17
N THR A 211 -2.16 12.65 1.09
CA THR A 211 -2.95 12.20 -0.05
C THR A 211 -3.19 10.71 0.05
N ASP A 212 -4.46 10.31 -0.05
CA ASP A 212 -4.83 8.90 -0.16
C ASP A 212 -4.35 8.32 -1.50
N GLN A 213 -3.77 7.12 -1.45
CA GLN A 213 -3.39 6.39 -2.64
C GLN A 213 -4.05 5.01 -2.67
N ASN A 214 -4.70 4.69 -3.78
CA ASN A 214 -5.21 3.35 -4.01
C ASN A 214 -4.04 2.36 -4.15
N PHE A 215 -4.26 1.13 -3.72
CA PHE A 215 -3.24 0.09 -3.75
C PHE A 215 -3.55 -0.95 -4.83
N TRP A 216 -2.52 -1.44 -5.52
CA TRP A 216 -2.67 -2.24 -6.73
C TRP A 216 -1.71 -3.43 -6.73
N LEU A 217 -2.19 -4.57 -7.22
CA LEU A 217 -1.38 -5.72 -7.63
C LEU A 217 -1.22 -5.70 -9.15
N LEU A 218 0.02 -5.77 -9.61
CA LEU A 218 0.39 -5.89 -11.02
C LEU A 218 0.99 -7.27 -11.25
N THR A 219 0.52 -7.99 -12.27
CA THR A 219 1.07 -9.31 -12.63
C THR A 219 0.99 -9.56 -14.14
N THR A 220 1.70 -10.58 -14.61
CA THR A 220 1.67 -10.99 -16.02
C THR A 220 0.44 -11.84 -16.33
N SER A 221 -0.27 -11.53 -17.41
CA SER A 221 -1.43 -12.31 -17.88
C SER A 221 -1.08 -13.60 -18.60
N SER A 222 0.15 -13.70 -19.10
CA SER A 222 0.63 -14.82 -19.91
C SER A 222 2.15 -14.78 -20.03
N THR A 223 2.73 -15.79 -20.67
CA THR A 223 4.16 -15.84 -20.99
C THR A 223 4.56 -14.85 -22.10
N SER A 224 3.61 -14.44 -22.95
CA SER A 224 3.84 -13.51 -24.07
C SER A 224 4.19 -12.10 -23.58
N SER A 225 5.27 -11.52 -24.12
CA SER A 225 5.68 -10.14 -23.84
C SER A 225 4.76 -9.09 -24.48
N LEU A 226 4.03 -9.46 -25.53
CA LEU A 226 3.14 -8.57 -26.29
C LEU A 226 1.74 -8.45 -25.65
N ALA A 227 1.39 -9.38 -24.76
CA ALA A 227 0.12 -9.34 -24.05
C ALA A 227 0.11 -8.23 -22.98
N LYS A 228 -1.08 -7.79 -22.60
CA LYS A 228 -1.29 -6.84 -21.50
C LYS A 228 -1.13 -7.55 -20.16
N GLY A 229 -0.55 -6.86 -19.18
CA GLY A 229 -0.53 -7.29 -17.79
C GLY A 229 -1.93 -7.26 -17.19
N ILE A 230 -2.05 -7.87 -16.01
CA ILE A 230 -3.23 -7.80 -15.15
C ILE A 230 -2.94 -6.78 -14.07
N THR A 231 -3.91 -5.89 -13.83
CA THR A 231 -3.88 -4.91 -12.76
C THR A 231 -5.10 -5.13 -11.89
N THR A 232 -4.89 -5.47 -10.63
CA THR A 232 -5.96 -5.80 -9.68
C THR A 232 -5.96 -4.75 -8.57
N PRO A 233 -7.05 -3.99 -8.39
CA PRO A 233 -7.15 -3.06 -7.27
C PRO A 233 -7.24 -3.83 -5.95
N PHE A 234 -6.71 -3.23 -4.90
CA PHE A 234 -7.02 -3.63 -3.53
C PHE A 234 -8.28 -2.93 -3.07
N GLY A 235 -9.20 -3.68 -2.48
CA GLY A 235 -10.47 -3.14 -2.08
C GLY A 235 -11.46 -4.18 -1.62
N VAL A 236 -12.68 -3.73 -1.33
CA VAL A 236 -13.84 -4.56 -1.05
C VAL A 236 -14.96 -4.08 -1.93
N ASP A 237 -15.50 -4.98 -2.75
CA ASP A 237 -16.70 -4.73 -3.55
C ASP A 237 -17.91 -4.65 -2.59
N LEU A 238 -18.28 -3.43 -2.21
CA LEU A 238 -19.27 -3.17 -1.17
C LEU A 238 -20.68 -3.25 -1.74
N ASP A 239 -20.86 -2.91 -3.01
CA ASP A 239 -22.15 -2.90 -3.70
C ASP A 239 -22.42 -4.16 -4.55
N GLN A 240 -21.44 -5.05 -4.68
CA GLN A 240 -21.47 -6.33 -5.39
C GLN A 240 -21.64 -6.17 -6.91
N ASP A 241 -21.12 -5.10 -7.50
CA ASP A 241 -21.14 -4.86 -8.95
C ASP A 241 -20.00 -5.55 -9.72
N GLY A 242 -19.07 -6.19 -9.00
CA GLY A 242 -17.91 -6.88 -9.54
C GLY A 242 -16.73 -5.98 -9.86
N LYS A 243 -16.73 -4.73 -9.38
CA LYS A 243 -15.65 -3.76 -9.53
C LYS A 243 -15.26 -3.17 -8.18
N ILE A 244 -14.13 -2.48 -8.17
CA ILE A 244 -13.68 -1.70 -7.03
C ILE A 244 -13.59 -0.26 -7.51
N THR A 245 -14.41 0.63 -6.96
CA THR A 245 -14.46 2.03 -7.34
C THR A 245 -14.64 2.97 -6.15
N GLY A 246 -14.25 4.24 -6.28
CA GLY A 246 -14.55 5.28 -5.29
C GLY A 246 -14.08 4.97 -3.85
N ASN A 247 -15.02 4.69 -2.95
CA ASN A 247 -14.75 4.42 -1.53
C ASN A 247 -14.46 2.93 -1.24
N GLU A 248 -14.39 2.08 -2.28
CA GLU A 248 -14.14 0.64 -2.18
C GLU A 248 -12.66 0.28 -2.24
N PHE A 249 -11.78 1.23 -2.54
CA PHE A 249 -10.34 1.00 -2.52
C PHE A 249 -9.81 0.86 -1.10
N SER A 250 -8.92 -0.11 -0.90
CA SER A 250 -7.99 -0.07 0.23
C SER A 250 -6.88 0.91 -0.08
N LYS A 251 -6.57 1.78 0.88
CA LYS A 251 -5.75 2.97 0.65
C LYS A 251 -4.58 3.04 1.62
N PHE A 252 -3.47 3.58 1.12
CA PHE A 252 -2.39 4.08 1.95
C PHE A 252 -2.49 5.60 2.08
N ASN A 253 -2.23 6.10 3.29
CA ASN A 253 -2.08 7.52 3.57
C ASN A 253 -0.89 7.72 4.49
N MET A 254 -0.02 8.67 4.15
CA MET A 254 1.10 9.05 4.99
C MET A 254 0.94 10.50 5.42
N ASN A 255 0.92 10.75 6.73
CA ASN A 255 0.78 12.10 7.25
C ASN A 255 2.14 12.80 7.47
N ALA A 256 2.10 14.11 7.64
CA ALA A 256 3.30 14.93 7.91
C ALA A 256 4.00 14.62 9.25
N ASN A 257 3.32 13.91 10.15
CA ASN A 257 3.89 13.49 11.44
C ASN A 257 4.65 12.16 11.33
N GLY A 258 4.76 11.57 10.14
CA GLY A 258 5.48 10.32 9.93
C GLY A 258 4.66 9.06 10.24
N THR A 259 3.33 9.16 10.29
CA THR A 259 2.48 7.95 10.37
C THR A 259 2.03 7.53 8.98
N LEU A 260 2.39 6.31 8.58
CA LEU A 260 1.80 5.63 7.43
C LEU A 260 0.62 4.78 7.93
N SER A 261 -0.52 4.87 7.26
CA SER A 261 -1.68 4.01 7.53
C SER A 261 -2.13 3.29 6.28
N PHE A 262 -2.58 2.05 6.45
CA PHE A 262 -3.32 1.27 5.47
C PHE A 262 -4.73 1.05 6.00
N THR A 263 -5.74 1.35 5.20
CA THR A 263 -7.14 1.16 5.60
C THR A 263 -7.92 0.52 4.47
N SER A 264 -8.61 -0.57 4.77
CA SER A 264 -9.61 -1.19 3.90
C SER A 264 -11.01 -0.64 4.21
N PRO A 265 -11.88 -0.49 3.20
CA PRO A 265 -13.24 -0.02 3.41
C PRO A 265 -14.02 -0.86 4.42
N VAL A 266 -14.90 -0.19 5.14
CA VAL A 266 -15.93 -0.82 5.97
C VAL A 266 -17.25 -0.72 5.24
N SER A 267 -17.99 -1.83 5.12
CA SER A 267 -19.38 -1.72 4.70
C SER A 267 -20.11 -0.89 5.76
N ALA A 268 -20.91 0.09 5.34
CA ALA A 268 -21.86 0.72 6.24
C ALA A 268 -22.91 -0.33 6.63
N ILE A 269 -22.63 -1.10 7.70
CA ILE A 269 -23.63 -1.98 8.29
C ILE A 269 -24.68 -1.04 8.89
N PRO A 270 -25.97 -1.12 8.49
CA PRO A 270 -26.99 -0.32 9.12
C PRO A 270 -26.98 -0.60 10.61
N GLU A 271 -26.85 0.45 11.42
CA GLU A 271 -26.77 0.33 12.88
C GLU A 271 -27.98 -0.47 13.40
N ALA A 272 -27.84 -1.14 14.54
CA ALA A 272 -28.93 -1.94 15.12
C ALA A 272 -30.24 -1.14 15.25
N ASP A 273 -30.13 0.17 15.46
CA ASP A 273 -31.25 1.11 15.54
C ASP A 273 -31.96 1.27 14.19
N THR A 274 -31.27 1.15 13.06
CA THR A 274 -31.86 1.16 11.71
C THR A 274 -32.70 -0.11 11.48
N TRP A 275 -32.21 -1.26 11.94
CA TRP A 275 -32.97 -2.52 11.92
C TRP A 275 -34.16 -2.48 12.89
N ALA A 276 -33.99 -1.90 14.07
CA ALA A 276 -35.05 -1.71 15.04
C ALA A 276 -36.16 -0.80 14.49
N MET A 277 -35.79 0.27 13.79
CA MET A 277 -36.74 1.19 13.15
C MET A 277 -37.48 0.55 11.96
N LEU A 278 -36.80 -0.28 11.16
CA LEU A 278 -37.44 -1.07 10.11
C LEU A 278 -38.46 -2.06 10.69
N LEU A 279 -38.07 -2.80 11.74
CA LEU A 279 -38.95 -3.75 12.43
C LEU A 279 -40.13 -3.06 13.13
N ALA A 280 -39.89 -1.91 13.76
CA ALA A 280 -40.94 -1.09 14.35
C ALA A 280 -41.92 -0.56 13.28
N GLY A 281 -41.41 -0.12 12.12
CA GLY A 281 -42.21 0.29 10.97
C GLY A 281 -43.09 -0.84 10.43
N LEU A 282 -42.53 -2.03 10.23
CA LEU A 282 -43.27 -3.22 9.79
C LEU A 282 -44.30 -3.68 10.84
N GLY A 283 -43.95 -3.59 12.13
CA GLY A 283 -44.87 -3.88 13.24
C GLY A 283 -46.08 -2.95 13.25
N MET A 284 -45.87 -1.65 13.02
CA MET A 284 -46.96 -0.68 12.92
C MET A 284 -47.85 -0.93 11.69
N LEU A 285 -47.26 -1.24 10.53
CA LEU A 285 -48.02 -1.61 9.33
C LEU A 285 -48.89 -2.85 9.56
N GLY A 286 -48.35 -3.89 10.19
CA GLY A 286 -49.09 -5.09 10.56
C GLY A 286 -50.27 -4.79 11.51
N ALA A 287 -50.06 -3.93 12.50
CA ALA A 287 -51.12 -3.49 13.41
C ALA A 287 -52.23 -2.70 12.69
N MET A 288 -51.88 -1.84 11.74
CA MET A 288 -52.85 -1.09 10.92
C MET A 288 -53.67 -2.00 10.00
N VAL A 289 -53.04 -2.98 9.35
CA VAL A 289 -53.74 -3.95 8.50
C VAL A 289 -54.71 -4.78 9.33
N ARG A 290 -54.29 -5.29 10.49
CA ARG A 290 -55.17 -6.03 11.41
C ARG A 290 -56.38 -5.19 11.84
N ARG A 291 -56.17 -3.91 12.12
CA ARG A 291 -57.27 -2.99 12.49
C ARG A 291 -58.27 -2.78 11.36
N ARG A 292 -57.84 -2.82 10.09
CA ARG A 292 -58.71 -2.67 8.92
C ARG A 292 -59.48 -3.93 8.55
N THR A 293 -58.93 -5.12 8.79
CA THR A 293 -59.64 -6.39 8.54
C THR A 293 -60.56 -6.81 9.68
N SER A 294 -60.60 -6.04 10.77
CA SER A 294 -61.47 -6.29 11.94
C SER A 294 -62.79 -5.51 11.89
N ILE A 295 -63.09 -4.86 10.76
CA ILE A 295 -64.36 -4.21 10.41
C ILE A 295 -64.96 -5.01 9.27
#